data_AF-A0A7X7JMI6-F1
#
_entry.id   AF-A0A7X7JMI6-F1
#
_cell.length_a   1.000
_cell.length_b   1.000
_cell.length_c   1.000
_cell.angle_alpha   90.00
_cell.angle_beta   90.00
_cell.angle_gamma   90.00
#
_symmetry.space_group_name_H-M   'P 1'
#
loop_
_entity.id
_entity.type
_entity.pdbx_description
1 polymer ?
#
loop_
_entity_poly.entity_id
_entity_poly.type
_entity_poly.pdbx_seq_one_letter_code
_entity_poly.pdbx_strand_id
1 'polypeptide(L)'
;LVLEEGPSGDFTQIIVRCKDCGERRALADAREDKVLPSCRGERPWLGEQGRQECNEKQHLLSRTASNAYFSQVVSALSIPEKGRVLVKAVSSPKLWPFLEDARDAQTVGLLRKMQKTIDLALSANTQQPATDFTDQDIADAVQAVHQGGEPSGEGLRTAEFKQFLAAKPEVPGELPPREAEFFACRLRPTRPLPEALESVVLVKKLRKVSAQIGFTRLTAATPTLQGEYEEGVQLAALGLAENWLPATEVRGEGVLLLFREDAVRAWEERPAVLERAAALRDGYAREYGKDAAVNFPGARFFMLHSLSHLLMNAMSLVCGYSAAALGERIYCAPATDATPMAAVLIMTGTSGAEGTLGGLVEQGRHIQTHLRRAFDMGRLCSNDPVCAAHLPGKDDHAERSLEGAACHGCLYVAEPSCERFNRYLDRALVVPTLGRDPALAFFGQRP
;
A
#
# COMPACT_ATOMS: atom_id res chain seq x y z
N LEU A 1 -20.74 -34.88 -26.87
CA LEU A 1 -21.27 -33.51 -26.68
C LEU A 1 -20.74 -32.59 -27.77
N VAL A 2 -21.48 -31.56 -28.15
CA VAL A 2 -21.06 -30.47 -29.05
C VAL A 2 -21.21 -29.17 -28.28
N LEU A 3 -20.23 -28.28 -28.42
CA LEU A 3 -20.31 -26.91 -27.91
C LEU A 3 -20.75 -26.01 -29.04
N GLU A 4 -21.80 -25.25 -28.81
CA GLU A 4 -22.27 -24.22 -29.72
C GLU A 4 -21.99 -22.87 -29.07
N GLU A 5 -21.04 -22.14 -29.63
CA GLU A 5 -20.60 -20.85 -29.12
C GLU A 5 -21.45 -19.72 -29.70
N GLY A 6 -21.85 -18.78 -28.84
CA GLY A 6 -22.49 -17.54 -29.27
C GLY A 6 -21.50 -16.57 -29.92
N PRO A 7 -21.99 -15.52 -30.59
CA PRO A 7 -21.16 -14.56 -31.33
C PRO A 7 -20.17 -13.76 -30.47
N SER A 8 -20.40 -13.70 -29.15
CA SER A 8 -19.54 -12.97 -28.21
C SER A 8 -18.37 -13.81 -27.66
N GLY A 9 -18.40 -15.14 -27.83
CA GLY A 9 -17.48 -16.05 -27.14
C GLY A 9 -17.62 -16.06 -25.61
N ASP A 10 -18.65 -15.41 -25.05
CA ASP A 10 -18.90 -15.43 -23.61
C ASP A 10 -19.28 -16.85 -23.17
N PHE A 11 -18.62 -17.32 -22.11
CA PHE A 11 -18.89 -18.57 -21.42
C PHE A 11 -20.37 -18.73 -21.07
N THR A 12 -21.07 -17.65 -20.73
CA THR A 12 -22.51 -17.71 -20.39
C THR A 12 -23.40 -18.06 -21.58
N GLN A 13 -22.92 -17.84 -22.80
CA GLN A 13 -23.65 -18.08 -24.05
C GLN A 13 -23.30 -19.41 -24.72
N ILE A 14 -22.38 -20.19 -24.13
CA ILE A 14 -22.01 -21.51 -24.67
C ILE A 14 -23.11 -22.50 -24.33
N ILE A 15 -23.68 -23.14 -25.36
CA ILE A 15 -24.67 -24.20 -25.20
C ILE A 15 -24.00 -25.55 -25.42
N VAL A 16 -24.18 -26.46 -24.47
CA VAL A 16 -23.75 -27.85 -24.58
C VAL A 16 -24.91 -28.66 -25.14
N ARG A 17 -24.71 -29.31 -26.30
CA ARG A 17 -25.68 -30.21 -26.92
C ARG A 17 -25.22 -31.66 -26.89
N CYS A 18 -26.09 -32.59 -26.50
CA CYS A 18 -25.85 -34.02 -26.67
C CYS A 18 -26.09 -34.45 -28.13
N LYS A 19 -25.14 -35.19 -28.73
CA LYS A 19 -25.30 -35.67 -30.11
C LYS A 19 -26.34 -36.79 -30.22
N ASP A 20 -26.51 -37.59 -29.17
CA ASP A 20 -27.32 -38.80 -29.21
C ASP A 20 -28.78 -38.54 -28.83
N CYS A 21 -29.04 -37.69 -27.83
CA CYS A 21 -30.40 -37.36 -27.39
C CYS A 21 -30.88 -35.95 -27.77
N GLY A 22 -30.02 -35.08 -28.30
CA GLY A 22 -30.39 -33.73 -28.73
C GLY A 22 -30.61 -32.70 -27.62
N GLU A 23 -30.60 -33.11 -26.34
CA GLU A 23 -30.74 -32.22 -25.18
C GLU A 23 -29.70 -31.10 -25.15
N ARG A 24 -30.12 -29.92 -24.66
CA ARG A 24 -29.32 -28.69 -24.64
C ARG A 24 -29.36 -28.05 -23.26
N ARG A 25 -28.20 -27.60 -22.77
CA ARG A 25 -28.08 -26.78 -21.56
C ARG A 25 -27.05 -25.69 -21.74
N ALA A 26 -27.20 -24.60 -21.00
CA ALA A 26 -26.17 -23.58 -20.96
C ALA A 26 -24.98 -24.10 -20.13
N LEU A 27 -23.77 -23.81 -20.58
CA LEU A 27 -22.56 -24.15 -19.83
C LEU A 27 -22.50 -23.34 -18.53
N ALA A 28 -23.15 -22.17 -18.47
CA ALA A 28 -23.36 -21.38 -17.27
C ALA A 28 -24.03 -22.16 -16.14
N ASP A 29 -24.97 -23.06 -16.46
CA ASP A 29 -25.70 -23.87 -15.48
C ASP A 29 -24.77 -24.80 -14.69
N ALA A 30 -23.58 -25.09 -15.23
CA ALA A 30 -22.55 -25.86 -14.53
C ALA A 30 -21.91 -25.10 -13.36
N ARG A 31 -22.19 -23.79 -13.21
CA ARG A 31 -21.80 -23.02 -12.02
C ARG A 31 -22.71 -23.25 -10.82
N GLU A 32 -23.88 -23.89 -10.99
CA GLU A 32 -24.74 -24.19 -9.85
C GLU A 32 -24.07 -25.20 -8.91
N ASP A 33 -23.90 -24.81 -7.64
CA ASP A 33 -23.24 -25.60 -6.57
C ASP A 33 -23.81 -27.01 -6.38
N LYS A 34 -25.04 -27.26 -6.87
CA LYS A 34 -25.74 -28.54 -6.76
C LYS A 34 -25.21 -29.61 -7.71
N VAL A 35 -24.54 -29.23 -8.80
CA VAL A 35 -24.11 -30.16 -9.86
C VAL A 35 -22.65 -30.59 -9.70
N LEU A 36 -21.83 -29.76 -9.05
CA LEU A 36 -20.40 -29.99 -8.93
C LEU A 36 -20.07 -30.99 -7.79
N PRO A 37 -19.05 -31.86 -8.00
CA PRO A 37 -18.63 -32.80 -6.98
C PRO A 37 -18.00 -32.07 -5.79
N SER A 38 -17.95 -32.74 -4.64
CA SER A 38 -17.23 -32.21 -3.48
C SER A 38 -15.72 -32.14 -3.74
N CYS A 39 -15.06 -31.17 -3.13
CA CYS A 39 -13.63 -30.99 -3.17
C CYS A 39 -12.93 -32.24 -2.61
N ARG A 40 -11.88 -32.69 -3.30
CA ARG A 40 -11.07 -33.85 -2.86
C ARG A 40 -9.90 -33.45 -1.96
N GLY A 41 -9.75 -32.14 -1.71
CA GLY A 41 -8.66 -31.54 -0.92
C GLY A 41 -7.29 -31.61 -1.60
N GLU A 42 -7.25 -31.81 -2.91
CA GLU A 42 -6.00 -31.84 -3.69
C GLU A 42 -5.36 -30.45 -3.74
N ARG A 43 -4.06 -30.37 -3.41
CA ARG A 43 -3.25 -29.15 -3.51
C ARG A 43 -2.06 -29.42 -4.44
N PRO A 44 -2.25 -29.37 -5.78
CA PRO A 44 -1.24 -29.83 -6.75
C PRO A 44 0.13 -29.17 -6.63
N TRP A 45 0.19 -27.93 -6.15
CA TRP A 45 1.46 -27.20 -5.96
C TRP A 45 2.31 -27.73 -4.79
N LEU A 46 1.74 -28.58 -3.92
CA LEU A 46 2.43 -29.22 -2.79
C LEU A 46 2.73 -30.71 -3.04
N GLY A 47 2.39 -31.24 -4.21
CA GLY A 47 2.53 -32.66 -4.53
C GLY A 47 1.58 -33.57 -3.73
N GLU A 48 1.84 -34.88 -3.74
CA GLU A 48 0.94 -35.91 -3.16
C GLU A 48 0.74 -35.77 -1.64
N GLN A 49 1.78 -35.33 -0.93
CA GLN A 49 1.75 -35.09 0.53
C GLN A 49 0.94 -33.84 0.89
N GLY A 50 0.61 -33.02 -0.10
CA GLY A 50 -0.18 -31.82 0.04
C GLY A 50 -1.66 -32.08 0.21
N ARG A 51 -2.19 -33.29 0.14
CA ARG A 51 -3.64 -33.50 0.27
C ARG A 51 -4.14 -33.14 1.68
N GLN A 52 -5.29 -32.46 1.77
CA GLN A 52 -5.96 -32.16 3.03
C GLN A 52 -7.39 -32.71 3.03
N GLU A 53 -8.01 -32.80 4.20
CA GLU A 53 -9.44 -33.02 4.30
C GLU A 53 -10.19 -31.75 3.89
N CYS A 54 -11.19 -31.88 3.01
CA CYS A 54 -11.99 -30.76 2.55
C CYS A 54 -13.40 -31.25 2.22
N ASN A 55 -14.41 -30.61 2.81
CA ASN A 55 -15.82 -30.96 2.61
C ASN A 55 -16.58 -29.91 1.79
N GLU A 56 -15.86 -28.92 1.23
CA GLU A 56 -16.43 -27.84 0.43
C GLU A 56 -16.83 -28.32 -0.97
N LYS A 57 -17.67 -27.53 -1.66
CA LYS A 57 -18.02 -27.76 -3.06
C LYS A 57 -16.94 -27.19 -3.99
N GLN A 58 -16.77 -27.82 -5.15
CA GLN A 58 -15.92 -27.25 -6.19
C GLN A 58 -16.62 -26.06 -6.85
N HIS A 59 -15.83 -25.06 -7.23
CA HIS A 59 -16.30 -23.92 -8.04
C HIS A 59 -15.75 -24.03 -9.46
N LEU A 60 -16.62 -23.84 -10.46
CA LEU A 60 -16.23 -23.81 -11.86
C LEU A 60 -15.70 -22.42 -12.24
N LEU A 61 -14.41 -22.35 -12.59
CA LEU A 61 -13.76 -21.14 -13.09
C LEU A 61 -13.23 -21.35 -14.51
N SER A 62 -13.21 -20.28 -15.30
CA SER A 62 -12.39 -20.26 -16.52
C SER A 62 -10.90 -20.31 -16.15
N ARG A 63 -10.08 -20.95 -16.98
CA ARG A 63 -8.62 -20.98 -16.78
C ARG A 63 -7.98 -19.59 -16.81
N THR A 64 -8.62 -18.63 -17.46
CA THR A 64 -8.17 -17.23 -17.56
C THR A 64 -8.85 -16.31 -16.54
N ALA A 65 -9.64 -16.86 -15.61
CA ALA A 65 -10.32 -16.05 -14.61
C ALA A 65 -9.30 -15.40 -13.66
N SER A 66 -9.33 -14.07 -13.55
CA SER A 66 -8.43 -13.30 -12.69
C SER A 66 -8.62 -13.60 -11.20
N ASN A 67 -9.78 -14.11 -10.80
CA ASN A 67 -10.06 -14.53 -9.42
C ASN A 67 -9.60 -15.97 -9.09
N ALA A 68 -8.91 -16.65 -10.01
CA ALA A 68 -8.37 -17.98 -9.76
C ALA A 68 -7.19 -17.98 -8.76
N TYR A 69 -6.48 -16.85 -8.64
CA TYR A 69 -5.29 -16.74 -7.81
C TYR A 69 -5.02 -15.29 -7.39
N PHE A 70 -4.92 -15.06 -6.08
CA PHE A 70 -4.49 -13.79 -5.50
C PHE A 70 -3.27 -14.02 -4.63
N SER A 71 -2.09 -13.56 -5.08
CA SER A 71 -0.87 -13.61 -4.27
C SER A 71 -1.04 -12.75 -3.03
N GLN A 72 -0.72 -13.29 -1.86
CA GLN A 72 -0.70 -12.51 -0.62
C GLN A 72 0.75 -12.17 -0.28
N VAL A 73 1.05 -10.88 -0.33
CA VAL A 73 2.40 -10.34 -0.31
C VAL A 73 2.49 -9.30 0.80
N VAL A 74 3.50 -9.45 1.67
CA VAL A 74 3.85 -8.44 2.66
C VAL A 74 5.11 -7.73 2.18
N SER A 75 5.14 -6.40 2.32
CA SER A 75 6.31 -5.61 1.89
C SER A 75 6.71 -4.55 2.89
N ALA A 76 8.01 -4.38 3.04
CA ALA A 76 8.65 -3.43 3.93
C ALA A 76 9.72 -2.62 3.19
N LEU A 77 9.88 -1.36 3.60
CA LEU A 77 11.03 -0.56 3.20
C LEU A 77 12.18 -0.79 4.19
N SER A 78 13.39 -0.97 3.68
CA SER A 78 14.61 -1.03 4.50
C SER A 78 14.97 0.38 4.98
N ILE A 79 14.23 0.87 5.98
CA ILE A 79 14.47 2.17 6.59
C ILE A 79 15.17 1.94 7.93
N PRO A 80 16.34 2.55 8.18
CA PRO A 80 17.01 2.45 9.47
C PRO A 80 16.16 3.15 10.53
N GLU A 81 15.43 2.38 11.32
CA GLU A 81 14.68 2.88 12.47
C GLU A 81 15.64 3.33 13.57
N LYS A 82 15.49 4.58 14.00
CA LYS A 82 16.32 5.18 15.06
C LYS A 82 16.46 4.28 16.29
N GLY A 83 15.35 3.71 16.78
CA GLY A 83 15.32 2.81 17.94
C GLY A 83 16.10 1.52 17.69
N ARG A 84 15.86 0.80 16.59
CA ARG A 84 16.58 -0.44 16.26
C ARG A 84 18.07 -0.22 16.00
N VAL A 85 18.42 0.87 15.32
CA VAL A 85 19.82 1.27 15.08
C VAL A 85 20.52 1.57 16.41
N LEU A 86 19.86 2.27 17.33
CA LEU A 86 20.37 2.51 18.67
C LEU A 86 20.51 1.23 19.47
N VAL A 87 19.50 0.36 19.51
CA VAL A 87 19.56 -0.94 20.22
C VAL A 87 20.75 -1.76 19.72
N LYS A 88 20.97 -1.83 18.40
CA LYS A 88 22.13 -2.54 17.81
C LYS A 88 23.47 -1.86 18.15
N ALA A 89 23.51 -0.53 18.17
CA ALA A 89 24.71 0.21 18.53
C ALA A 89 25.07 0.07 20.02
N VAL A 90 24.07 0.21 20.89
CA VAL A 90 24.16 0.08 22.36
C VAL A 90 24.54 -1.35 22.76
N SER A 91 23.94 -2.36 22.14
CA SER A 91 24.28 -3.78 22.36
C SER A 91 25.66 -4.17 21.80
N SER A 92 26.37 -3.27 21.13
CA SER A 92 27.73 -3.57 20.66
C SER A 92 28.66 -3.83 21.86
N PRO A 93 29.59 -4.80 21.77
CA PRO A 93 30.52 -5.13 22.87
C PRO A 93 31.37 -3.95 23.36
N LYS A 94 31.48 -2.89 22.55
CA LYS A 94 32.26 -1.69 22.86
C LYS A 94 31.48 -0.65 23.67
N LEU A 95 30.14 -0.61 23.55
CA LEU A 95 29.29 0.38 24.19
C LEU A 95 28.54 -0.18 25.39
N TRP A 96 28.13 -1.46 25.32
CA TRP A 96 27.32 -2.08 26.36
C TRP A 96 27.91 -1.96 27.78
N PRO A 97 29.22 -2.23 28.01
CA PRO A 97 29.79 -2.12 29.36
C PRO A 97 29.75 -0.71 29.97
N PHE A 98 29.58 0.33 29.14
CA PHE A 98 29.49 1.72 29.61
C PHE A 98 28.05 2.16 29.83
N LEU A 99 27.08 1.50 29.21
CA LEU A 99 25.68 1.92 29.18
C LEU A 99 24.73 0.94 29.89
N GLU A 100 25.19 -0.25 30.29
CA GLU A 100 24.32 -1.29 30.87
C GLU A 100 23.55 -0.83 32.12
N ASP A 101 24.16 0.01 32.96
CA ASP A 101 23.54 0.55 34.16
C ASP A 101 22.75 1.85 33.91
N ALA A 102 22.84 2.42 32.71
CA ALA A 102 22.26 3.71 32.35
C ALA A 102 20.81 3.58 31.87
N ARG A 103 19.89 3.30 32.82
CA ARG A 103 18.47 3.03 32.53
C ARG A 103 17.58 4.27 32.44
N ASP A 104 18.14 5.46 32.64
CA ASP A 104 17.41 6.72 32.60
C ASP A 104 18.22 7.80 31.85
N ALA A 105 17.52 8.78 31.28
CA ALA A 105 18.11 9.83 30.47
C ALA A 105 19.14 10.69 31.24
N GLN A 106 19.01 10.87 32.56
CA GLN A 106 19.95 11.68 33.33
C GLN A 106 21.29 10.96 33.46
N THR A 107 21.26 9.67 33.77
CA THR A 107 22.45 8.83 33.87
C THR A 107 23.17 8.72 32.52
N VAL A 108 22.42 8.53 31.43
CA VAL A 108 22.97 8.57 30.06
C VAL A 108 23.65 9.91 29.77
N GLY A 109 22.96 11.03 30.06
CA GLY A 109 23.49 12.36 29.82
C GLY A 109 24.76 12.66 30.62
N LEU A 110 24.88 12.13 31.84
CA LEU A 110 26.11 12.23 32.65
C LEU A 110 27.26 11.43 32.02
N LEU A 111 27.01 10.19 31.62
CA LEU A 111 28.02 9.32 31.02
C LEU A 111 28.54 9.88 29.69
N ARG A 112 27.65 10.42 28.84
CA ARG A 112 28.04 11.09 27.58
C ARG A 112 28.97 12.28 27.83
N LYS A 113 28.72 13.07 28.90
CA LYS A 113 29.58 14.20 29.28
C LYS A 113 30.94 13.76 29.83
N MET A 114 30.96 12.70 30.62
CA MET A 114 32.19 12.17 31.23
C MET A 114 33.06 11.42 30.22
N GLN A 115 32.45 10.79 29.21
CA GLN A 115 33.12 9.85 28.34
C GLN A 115 32.77 10.10 26.87
N LYS A 116 33.54 10.99 26.24
CA LYS A 116 33.37 11.37 24.82
C LYS A 116 33.44 10.19 23.84
N THR A 117 34.04 9.08 24.25
CA THR A 117 34.08 7.83 23.47
C THR A 117 32.70 7.25 23.19
N ILE A 118 31.69 7.54 24.02
CA ILE A 118 30.31 7.08 23.81
C ILE A 118 29.74 7.71 22.54
N ASP A 119 29.83 9.04 22.39
CA ASP A 119 29.35 9.75 21.21
C ASP A 119 30.11 9.34 19.94
N LEU A 120 31.43 9.12 20.04
CA LEU A 120 32.25 8.63 18.93
C LEU A 120 31.83 7.21 18.49
N ALA A 121 31.61 6.30 19.44
CA ALA A 121 31.21 4.93 19.16
C ALA A 121 29.76 4.84 18.66
N LEU A 122 28.85 5.65 19.20
CA LEU A 122 27.48 5.80 18.68
C LEU A 122 27.54 6.29 17.24
N SER A 123 28.34 7.32 16.94
CA SER A 123 28.43 7.84 15.59
C SER A 123 29.02 6.82 14.60
N ALA A 124 30.04 6.08 15.03
CA ALA A 124 30.66 5.03 14.22
C ALA A 124 29.73 3.84 13.95
N ASN A 125 28.99 3.39 14.96
CA ASN A 125 28.11 2.21 14.85
C ASN A 125 26.80 2.51 14.11
N THR A 126 26.27 3.72 14.24
CA THR A 126 25.01 4.13 13.61
C THR A 126 25.18 4.77 12.24
N GLN A 127 26.41 5.18 11.89
CA GLN A 127 26.72 6.03 10.73
C GLN A 127 25.94 7.37 10.73
N GLN A 128 25.48 7.81 11.90
CA GLN A 128 24.76 9.06 12.10
C GLN A 128 25.46 9.90 13.17
N PRO A 129 25.39 11.23 13.12
CA PRO A 129 25.90 12.07 14.20
C PRO A 129 25.25 11.70 15.55
N ALA A 130 26.05 11.59 16.61
CA ALA A 130 25.52 11.35 17.98
C ALA A 130 24.52 12.42 18.46
N THR A 131 24.51 13.59 17.82
CA THR A 131 23.53 14.67 18.06
C THR A 131 22.13 14.33 17.60
N ASP A 132 21.97 13.35 16.70
CA ASP A 132 20.66 12.92 16.22
C ASP A 132 19.93 12.07 17.27
N PHE A 133 20.61 11.62 18.33
CA PHE A 133 20.06 10.80 19.41
C PHE A 133 19.98 11.58 20.73
N THR A 134 18.78 11.64 21.30
CA THR A 134 18.55 12.22 22.61
C THR A 134 18.96 11.23 23.70
N ASP A 135 19.19 11.74 24.91
CA ASP A 135 19.54 10.89 26.06
C ASP A 135 18.41 9.92 26.41
N GLN A 136 17.15 10.31 26.15
CA GLN A 136 15.99 9.43 26.32
C GLN A 136 15.99 8.29 25.31
N ASP A 137 16.28 8.57 24.04
CA ASP A 137 16.33 7.51 23.01
C ASP A 137 17.37 6.43 23.35
N ILE A 138 18.51 6.84 23.92
CA ILE A 138 19.58 5.92 24.33
C ILE A 138 19.15 5.12 25.57
N ALA A 139 18.50 5.77 26.55
CA ALA A 139 17.97 5.08 27.73
C ALA A 139 16.92 4.03 27.35
N ASP A 140 16.01 4.38 26.43
CA ASP A 140 15.00 3.48 25.89
C ASP A 140 15.67 2.30 25.16
N ALA A 141 16.74 2.55 24.40
CA ALA A 141 17.51 1.51 23.74
C ALA A 141 18.23 0.58 24.74
N VAL A 142 18.83 1.11 25.81
CA VAL A 142 19.44 0.32 26.89
C VAL A 142 18.38 -0.58 27.55
N GLN A 143 17.21 -0.02 27.84
CA GLN A 143 16.10 -0.77 28.44
C GLN A 143 15.59 -1.86 27.50
N ALA A 144 15.48 -1.59 26.20
CA ALA A 144 15.10 -2.58 25.20
C ALA A 144 16.13 -3.73 25.10
N VAL A 145 17.44 -3.43 25.16
CA VAL A 145 18.48 -4.48 25.18
C VAL A 145 18.31 -5.38 26.43
N HIS A 146 18.05 -4.81 27.60
CA HIS A 146 17.76 -5.59 28.82
C HIS A 146 16.50 -6.46 28.69
N GLN A 147 15.51 -6.02 27.92
CA GLN A 147 14.24 -6.72 27.72
C GLN A 147 14.28 -7.75 26.57
N GLY A 148 15.45 -8.01 25.98
CA GLY A 148 15.60 -8.99 24.91
C GLY A 148 15.61 -8.42 23.48
N GLY A 149 15.79 -7.11 23.33
CA GLY A 149 16.19 -6.47 22.07
C GLY A 149 15.07 -6.11 21.10
N GLU A 150 13.80 -6.32 21.45
CA GLU A 150 12.68 -5.88 20.63
C GLU A 150 11.98 -4.67 21.26
N PRO A 151 12.15 -3.45 20.70
CA PRO A 151 11.27 -2.36 21.07
C PRO A 151 9.82 -2.77 20.78
N SER A 152 8.89 -2.42 21.67
CA SER A 152 7.46 -2.67 21.50
C SER A 152 7.02 -2.25 20.09
N GLY A 153 6.61 -3.23 19.27
CA GLY A 153 6.42 -3.05 17.83
C GLY A 153 5.27 -2.10 17.52
N GLU A 154 5.58 -0.87 17.13
CA GLU A 154 4.64 -0.05 16.39
C GLU A 154 4.41 -0.65 15.00
N GLY A 155 3.21 -0.46 14.44
CA GLY A 155 2.89 -1.01 13.11
C GLY A 155 3.87 -0.55 12.03
N LEU A 156 4.14 -1.42 11.06
CA LEU A 156 5.17 -1.22 10.03
C LEU A 156 5.05 0.14 9.30
N ARG A 157 3.83 0.56 8.93
CA ARG A 157 3.62 1.82 8.21
C ARG A 157 3.83 3.01 9.12
N THR A 158 3.45 2.91 10.38
CA THR A 158 3.69 3.94 11.38
C THR A 158 5.19 4.17 11.58
N ALA A 159 5.98 3.10 11.66
CA ALA A 159 7.44 3.18 11.79
C ALA A 159 8.10 3.88 10.60
N GLU A 160 7.76 3.45 9.38
CA GLU A 160 8.27 4.06 8.16
C GLU A 160 7.86 5.54 8.05
N PHE A 161 6.60 5.86 8.38
CA PHE A 161 6.08 7.22 8.32
C PHE A 161 6.83 8.18 9.23
N LYS A 162 7.10 7.77 10.48
CA LYS A 162 7.90 8.57 11.44
C LYS A 162 9.30 8.89 10.91
N GLN A 163 9.93 7.96 10.19
CA GLN A 163 11.24 8.21 9.57
C GLN A 163 11.16 9.23 8.43
N PHE A 164 10.09 9.23 7.64
CA PHE A 164 9.88 10.28 6.64
C PHE A 164 9.61 11.66 7.26
N LEU A 165 8.88 11.72 8.39
CA LEU A 165 8.70 12.98 9.12
C LEU A 165 10.03 13.52 9.67
N ALA A 166 10.93 12.64 10.08
CA ALA A 166 12.27 13.00 10.56
C ALA A 166 13.26 13.40 9.43
N ALA A 167 12.86 13.34 8.15
CA ALA A 167 13.75 13.66 7.04
C ALA A 167 14.28 15.10 7.11
N LYS A 168 15.61 15.23 7.03
CA LYS A 168 16.30 16.53 7.10
C LYS A 168 16.01 17.38 5.85
N PRO A 169 15.97 18.72 5.96
CA PRO A 169 15.82 19.59 4.80
C PRO A 169 16.94 19.40 3.78
N GLU A 170 16.59 19.35 2.50
CA GLU A 170 17.54 19.14 1.41
C GLU A 170 18.69 20.15 1.42
N VAL A 171 19.92 19.65 1.28
CA VAL A 171 21.11 20.46 1.05
C VAL A 171 21.54 20.32 -0.42
N PRO A 172 21.67 21.44 -1.18
CA PRO A 172 22.14 21.38 -2.56
C PRO A 172 23.48 20.68 -2.69
N GLY A 173 23.58 19.75 -3.65
CA GLY A 173 24.81 18.97 -3.90
C GLY A 173 25.03 17.79 -2.95
N GLU A 174 24.15 17.58 -1.96
CA GLU A 174 24.21 16.42 -1.09
C GLU A 174 23.80 15.15 -1.86
N LEU A 175 24.73 14.20 -1.93
CA LEU A 175 24.55 12.92 -2.57
C LEU A 175 24.37 11.82 -1.52
N PRO A 176 23.52 10.82 -1.78
CA PRO A 176 23.38 9.69 -0.88
C PRO A 176 24.72 8.95 -0.76
N PRO A 177 25.13 8.54 0.46
CA PRO A 177 26.32 7.71 0.64
C PRO A 177 26.23 6.43 -0.22
N ARG A 178 27.37 5.94 -0.71
CA ARG A 178 27.41 4.80 -1.64
C ARG A 178 26.76 3.55 -1.03
N GLU A 179 27.06 3.27 0.23
CA GLU A 179 26.57 2.10 0.97
C GLU A 179 25.21 2.30 1.64
N ALA A 180 24.62 3.50 1.57
CA ALA A 180 23.32 3.75 2.19
C ALA A 180 22.22 2.99 1.44
N GLU A 181 21.44 2.19 2.17
CA GLU A 181 20.24 1.51 1.65
C GLU A 181 19.03 2.45 1.55
N PHE A 182 19.04 3.52 2.36
CA PHE A 182 17.99 4.53 2.42
C PHE A 182 18.58 5.93 2.52
N PHE A 183 18.04 6.85 1.73
CA PHE A 183 18.37 8.27 1.83
C PHE A 183 17.17 9.10 1.39
N ALA A 184 16.67 9.92 2.30
CA ALA A 184 15.54 10.81 2.06
C ALA A 184 15.82 12.21 2.58
N CYS A 185 15.32 13.21 1.88
CA CYS A 185 15.44 14.61 2.28
C CYS A 185 14.15 15.37 1.99
N ARG A 186 13.80 16.33 2.85
CA ARG A 186 12.62 17.18 2.65
C ARG A 186 12.93 18.24 1.59
N LEU A 187 12.13 18.28 0.53
CA LEU A 187 12.25 19.25 -0.55
C LEU A 187 12.20 20.67 0.02
N ARG A 188 13.14 21.52 -0.40
CA ARG A 188 13.04 22.98 -0.25
C ARG A 188 12.41 23.54 -1.52
N PRO A 189 11.10 23.83 -1.53
CA PRO A 189 10.43 24.13 -2.77
C PRO A 189 10.79 25.56 -3.22
N THR A 190 11.02 25.74 -4.52
CA THR A 190 11.32 27.07 -5.11
C THR A 190 10.08 27.94 -5.26
N ARG A 191 8.89 27.33 -5.18
CA ARG A 191 7.57 27.97 -5.18
C ARG A 191 6.74 27.40 -4.03
N PRO A 192 5.77 28.14 -3.48
CA PRO A 192 4.87 27.60 -2.47
C PRO A 192 4.21 26.30 -2.95
N LEU A 193 4.20 25.29 -2.09
CA LEU A 193 3.41 24.08 -2.33
C LEU A 193 1.91 24.43 -2.26
N PRO A 194 1.05 23.65 -2.94
CA PRO A 194 -0.40 23.75 -2.75
C PRO A 194 -0.76 23.68 -1.26
N GLU A 195 -1.77 24.44 -0.85
CA GLU A 195 -2.17 24.56 0.57
C GLU A 195 -2.47 23.20 1.22
N ALA A 196 -2.97 22.23 0.45
CA ALA A 196 -3.26 20.88 0.91
C ALA A 196 -2.00 20.06 1.30
N LEU A 197 -0.81 20.43 0.81
CA LEU A 197 0.44 19.73 1.08
C LEU A 197 1.22 20.40 2.21
N GLU A 198 1.64 19.60 3.18
CA GLU A 198 2.54 20.05 4.25
C GLU A 198 3.99 20.06 3.76
N SER A 199 4.41 18.95 3.14
CA SER A 199 5.77 18.83 2.62
C SER A 199 5.88 17.74 1.56
N VAL A 200 7.01 17.74 0.85
CA VAL A 200 7.38 16.69 -0.09
C VAL A 200 8.73 16.15 0.33
N VAL A 201 8.85 14.84 0.42
CA VAL A 201 10.09 14.15 0.77
C VAL A 201 10.63 13.44 -0.47
N LEU A 202 11.85 13.81 -0.87
CA LEU A 202 12.58 13.21 -1.96
C LEU A 202 13.37 12.02 -1.44
N VAL A 203 13.00 10.82 -1.87
CA VAL A 203 13.64 9.56 -1.47
C VAL A 203 14.63 9.16 -2.57
N LYS A 204 15.87 9.63 -2.46
CA LYS A 204 16.94 9.42 -3.45
C LYS A 204 17.42 7.96 -3.51
N LYS A 205 17.33 7.26 -2.39
CA LYS A 205 17.58 5.82 -2.32
C LYS A 205 16.55 5.18 -1.41
N LEU A 206 15.95 4.10 -1.90
CA LEU A 206 15.16 3.19 -1.10
C LEU A 206 15.39 1.76 -1.55
N ARG A 207 15.17 0.84 -0.62
CA ARG A 207 15.15 -0.60 -0.84
C ARG A 207 13.84 -1.13 -0.29
N LYS A 208 13.03 -1.76 -1.15
CA LYS A 208 11.80 -2.45 -0.81
C LYS A 208 12.04 -3.95 -0.91
N VAL A 209 11.62 -4.67 0.12
CA VAL A 209 11.58 -6.14 0.11
C VAL A 209 10.13 -6.55 0.16
N SER A 210 9.73 -7.45 -0.75
CA SER A 210 8.38 -8.01 -0.79
C SER A 210 8.47 -9.52 -0.72
N ALA A 211 7.80 -10.13 0.24
CA ALA A 211 7.75 -11.58 0.43
C ALA A 211 6.33 -12.07 0.21
N GLN A 212 6.18 -13.12 -0.60
CA GLN A 212 4.90 -13.79 -0.71
C GLN A 212 4.76 -14.76 0.46
N ILE A 213 3.72 -14.58 1.27
CA ILE A 213 3.44 -15.40 2.45
C ILE A 213 2.41 -16.50 2.17
N GLY A 214 1.70 -16.39 1.04
CA GLY A 214 0.66 -17.33 0.66
C GLY A 214 -0.11 -16.85 -0.55
N PHE A 215 -1.27 -17.45 -0.79
CA PHE A 215 -2.25 -16.95 -1.74
C PHE A 215 -3.66 -17.30 -1.31
N THR A 216 -4.65 -16.62 -1.89
CA THR A 216 -6.06 -16.99 -1.79
C THR A 216 -6.62 -17.27 -3.19
N ARG A 217 -7.80 -17.89 -3.25
CA ARG A 217 -8.55 -18.13 -4.49
C ARG A 217 -9.98 -17.67 -4.29
N LEU A 218 -10.66 -17.32 -5.37
CA LEU A 218 -12.03 -16.77 -5.42
C LEU A 218 -12.16 -15.37 -4.83
N THR A 219 -11.67 -15.19 -3.60
CA THR A 219 -11.72 -13.91 -2.88
C THR A 219 -10.32 -13.49 -2.46
N ALA A 220 -9.94 -12.25 -2.75
CA ALA A 220 -8.68 -11.67 -2.30
C ALA A 220 -8.77 -11.33 -0.80
N ALA A 221 -7.74 -11.68 -0.03
CA ALA A 221 -7.57 -11.13 1.31
C ALA A 221 -7.15 -9.66 1.21
N THR A 222 -7.68 -8.85 2.12
CA THR A 222 -7.37 -7.41 2.18
C THR A 222 -6.36 -7.16 3.31
N PRO A 223 -5.23 -6.48 3.05
CA PRO A 223 -4.32 -6.11 4.12
C PRO A 223 -4.91 -4.99 5.00
N THR A 224 -4.49 -4.88 6.25
CA THR A 224 -4.78 -3.77 7.15
C THR A 224 -4.15 -2.47 6.65
N LEU A 225 -4.48 -1.33 7.26
CA LEU A 225 -3.80 -0.06 6.96
C LEU A 225 -2.30 -0.08 7.27
N GLN A 226 -1.84 -1.05 8.10
CA GLN A 226 -0.42 -1.29 8.37
C GLN A 226 0.25 -2.19 7.31
N GLY A 227 -0.49 -2.64 6.28
CA GLY A 227 0.05 -3.47 5.21
C GLY A 227 0.30 -4.93 5.60
N GLU A 228 -0.31 -5.37 6.70
CA GLU A 228 -0.27 -6.74 7.22
C GLU A 228 -1.64 -7.41 7.01
N TYR A 229 -1.75 -8.72 7.21
CA TYR A 229 -3.05 -9.41 7.14
C TYR A 229 -3.57 -9.68 8.55
N GLU A 230 -4.87 -9.55 8.75
CA GLU A 230 -5.50 -9.83 10.04
C GLU A 230 -5.34 -11.30 10.45
N GLU A 231 -5.27 -11.53 11.76
CA GLU A 231 -5.30 -12.88 12.31
C GLU A 231 -6.62 -13.58 11.93
N GLY A 232 -6.51 -14.74 11.28
CA GLY A 232 -7.67 -15.52 10.84
C GLY A 232 -7.87 -15.57 9.31
N VAL A 233 -7.13 -14.77 8.53
CA VAL A 233 -7.08 -14.95 7.07
C VAL A 233 -6.49 -16.33 6.76
N GLN A 234 -7.28 -17.23 6.18
CA GLN A 234 -6.78 -18.53 5.75
C GLN A 234 -6.04 -18.41 4.42
N LEU A 235 -4.72 -18.44 4.52
CA LEU A 235 -3.82 -18.45 3.36
C LEU A 235 -3.55 -19.88 2.92
N ALA A 236 -3.54 -20.10 1.61
CA ALA A 236 -2.99 -21.32 1.06
C ALA A 236 -1.46 -21.31 1.22
N ALA A 237 -0.92 -22.35 1.87
CA ALA A 237 0.51 -22.52 2.07
C ALA A 237 1.26 -22.64 0.72
N LEU A 238 2.47 -22.07 0.67
CA LEU A 238 3.34 -22.14 -0.51
C LEU A 238 4.18 -23.43 -0.57
N GLY A 239 4.45 -24.02 0.60
CA GLY A 239 5.25 -25.23 0.75
C GLY A 239 4.78 -26.05 1.96
N LEU A 240 5.24 -27.30 2.04
CA LEU A 240 4.96 -28.16 3.20
C LEU A 240 5.76 -27.76 4.45
N ALA A 241 6.92 -27.12 4.24
CA ALA A 241 7.75 -26.55 5.29
C ALA A 241 7.93 -25.05 5.04
N GLU A 242 7.69 -24.24 6.07
CA GLU A 242 7.70 -22.77 5.99
C GLU A 242 9.01 -22.17 6.55
N ASN A 243 10.15 -22.79 6.24
CA ASN A 243 11.46 -22.30 6.71
C ASN A 243 12.08 -21.22 5.80
N TRP A 244 11.46 -20.92 4.66
CA TRP A 244 11.84 -19.82 3.78
C TRP A 244 10.61 -19.32 3.01
N LEU A 245 10.64 -18.06 2.59
CA LEU A 245 9.62 -17.44 1.75
C LEU A 245 10.25 -16.90 0.46
N PRO A 246 9.58 -17.02 -0.70
CA PRO A 246 10.02 -16.34 -1.90
C PRO A 246 9.88 -14.84 -1.72
N ALA A 247 10.98 -14.11 -1.93
CA ALA A 247 11.03 -12.68 -1.78
C ALA A 247 11.72 -12.02 -2.97
N THR A 248 11.32 -10.79 -3.26
CA THR A 248 11.94 -9.92 -4.26
C THR A 248 12.48 -8.68 -3.58
N GLU A 249 13.61 -8.19 -4.09
CA GLU A 249 14.23 -6.95 -3.67
C GLU A 249 14.17 -5.95 -4.82
N VAL A 250 13.64 -4.76 -4.53
CA VAL A 250 13.59 -3.64 -5.45
C VAL A 250 14.36 -2.49 -4.82
N ARG A 251 15.36 -1.99 -5.55
CA ARG A 251 16.09 -0.78 -5.19
C ARG A 251 15.71 0.32 -6.17
N GLY A 252 15.54 1.53 -5.66
CA GLY A 252 15.30 2.68 -6.51
C GLY A 252 15.07 3.94 -5.71
N GLU A 253 14.06 4.69 -6.13
CA GLU A 253 13.83 6.07 -5.71
C GLU A 253 12.33 6.33 -5.55
N GLY A 254 11.97 7.44 -4.93
CA GLY A 254 10.58 7.80 -4.71
C GLY A 254 10.35 9.23 -4.26
N VAL A 255 9.08 9.61 -4.27
CA VAL A 255 8.58 10.93 -3.86
C VAL A 255 7.40 10.69 -2.93
N LEU A 256 7.54 11.12 -1.68
CA LEU A 256 6.47 11.09 -0.70
C LEU A 256 5.82 12.46 -0.58
N LEU A 257 4.49 12.49 -0.70
CA LEU A 257 3.65 13.65 -0.50
C LEU A 257 3.01 13.54 0.88
N LEU A 258 3.32 14.49 1.75
CA LEU A 258 2.67 14.63 3.06
C LEU A 258 1.56 15.67 2.95
N PHE A 259 0.32 15.25 3.21
CA PHE A 259 -0.83 16.13 3.25
C PHE A 259 -0.97 16.74 4.63
N ARG A 260 -1.44 17.99 4.69
CA ARG A 260 -1.69 18.60 5.99
C ARG A 260 -2.88 17.92 6.67
N GLU A 261 -2.68 17.47 7.89
CA GLU A 261 -3.71 16.76 8.65
C GLU A 261 -4.96 17.63 8.90
N ASP A 262 -4.78 18.93 9.15
CA ASP A 262 -5.89 19.87 9.34
C ASP A 262 -6.76 20.00 8.08
N ALA A 263 -6.14 20.07 6.90
CA ALA A 263 -6.85 20.13 5.62
C ALA A 263 -7.61 18.83 5.31
N VAL A 264 -6.98 17.67 5.55
CA VAL A 264 -7.62 16.36 5.35
C VAL A 264 -8.80 16.18 6.30
N ARG A 265 -8.63 16.49 7.58
CA ARG A 265 -9.69 16.40 8.57
C ARG A 265 -10.88 17.32 8.25
N ALA A 266 -10.60 18.58 7.91
CA ALA A 266 -11.66 19.53 7.54
C ALA A 266 -12.41 19.09 6.28
N TRP A 267 -11.76 18.36 5.37
CA TRP A 267 -12.42 17.74 4.21
C TRP A 267 -13.28 16.53 4.60
N GLU A 268 -12.79 15.64 5.46
CA GLU A 268 -13.55 14.46 5.94
C GLU A 268 -14.87 14.84 6.64
N GLU A 269 -14.89 15.98 7.34
CA GLU A 269 -16.06 16.49 8.08
C GLU A 269 -17.12 17.14 7.18
N ARG A 270 -16.87 17.31 5.87
CA ARG A 270 -17.85 17.92 4.95
C ARG A 270 -19.06 17.00 4.76
N PRO A 271 -20.30 17.54 4.73
CA PRO A 271 -21.51 16.73 4.55
C PRO A 271 -21.48 15.81 3.32
N ALA A 272 -21.03 16.33 2.17
CA ALA A 272 -20.91 15.55 0.93
C ALA A 272 -19.94 14.37 1.05
N VAL A 273 -18.84 14.54 1.80
CA VAL A 273 -17.83 13.49 2.03
C VAL A 273 -18.36 12.43 2.98
N LEU A 274 -19.04 12.84 4.06
CA LEU A 274 -19.69 11.93 5.00
C LEU A 274 -20.76 11.06 4.32
N GLU A 275 -21.59 11.67 3.47
CA GLU A 275 -22.60 10.96 2.68
C GLU A 275 -21.96 9.94 1.73
N ARG A 276 -20.92 10.35 0.99
CA ARG A 276 -20.21 9.44 0.09
C ARG A 276 -19.49 8.33 0.83
N ALA A 277 -18.88 8.63 1.98
CA ALA A 277 -18.22 7.64 2.82
C ALA A 277 -19.20 6.60 3.37
N ALA A 278 -20.44 7.00 3.68
CA ALA A 278 -21.49 6.08 4.09
C ALA A 278 -21.87 5.12 2.94
N ALA A 279 -22.04 5.63 1.72
CA ALA A 279 -22.30 4.77 0.55
C ALA A 279 -21.15 3.77 0.28
N LEU A 280 -19.90 4.23 0.34
CA LEU A 280 -18.73 3.35 0.21
C LEU A 280 -18.66 2.30 1.32
N ARG A 281 -19.05 2.66 2.54
CA ARG A 281 -19.13 1.72 3.67
C ARG A 281 -20.24 0.69 3.49
N ASP A 282 -21.39 1.08 2.93
CA ASP A 282 -22.48 0.15 2.62
C ASP A 282 -22.06 -0.88 1.57
N GLY A 283 -21.34 -0.43 0.53
CA GLY A 283 -20.71 -1.32 -0.45
C GLY A 283 -19.70 -2.28 0.19
N TYR A 284 -18.82 -1.76 1.05
CA TYR A 284 -17.87 -2.57 1.81
C TYR A 284 -18.56 -3.64 2.67
N ALA A 285 -19.62 -3.27 3.39
CA ALA A 285 -20.39 -4.18 4.23
C ALA A 285 -21.16 -5.24 3.42
N ARG A 286 -21.50 -4.96 2.17
CA ARG A 286 -22.12 -5.93 1.25
C ARG A 286 -21.13 -6.99 0.80
N GLU A 287 -19.89 -6.59 0.51
CA GLU A 287 -18.83 -7.50 0.06
C GLU A 287 -18.31 -8.39 1.20
N TYR A 288 -18.01 -7.79 2.35
CA TYR A 288 -17.33 -8.46 3.46
C TYR A 288 -18.25 -8.87 4.61
N GLY A 289 -19.54 -8.52 4.54
CA GLY A 289 -20.48 -8.71 5.64
C GLY A 289 -20.49 -7.55 6.64
N LYS A 290 -21.56 -7.46 7.44
CA LYS A 290 -21.79 -6.34 8.35
C LYS A 290 -20.76 -6.24 9.47
N ASP A 291 -20.26 -7.37 9.97
CA ASP A 291 -19.28 -7.41 11.07
C ASP A 291 -17.90 -6.92 10.61
N ALA A 292 -17.57 -7.11 9.33
CA ALA A 292 -16.33 -6.61 8.74
C ALA A 292 -16.34 -5.09 8.50
N ALA A 293 -17.51 -4.43 8.50
CA ALA A 293 -17.63 -2.99 8.27
C ALA A 293 -16.86 -2.14 9.29
N VAL A 294 -16.48 -2.72 10.44
CA VAL A 294 -15.60 -2.12 11.44
C VAL A 294 -14.22 -1.80 10.87
N ASN A 295 -13.74 -2.59 9.89
CA ASN A 295 -12.42 -2.44 9.26
C ASN A 295 -12.47 -1.59 7.98
N PHE A 296 -13.55 -0.84 7.76
CA PHE A 296 -13.67 0.06 6.61
C PHE A 296 -12.51 1.08 6.58
N PRO A 297 -11.72 1.15 5.49
CA PRO A 297 -10.53 2.01 5.42
C PRO A 297 -10.77 3.52 5.57
N GLY A 298 -12.00 3.98 5.34
CA GLY A 298 -12.36 5.40 5.41
C GLY A 298 -12.19 6.17 4.09
N ALA A 299 -12.84 7.33 3.99
CA ALA A 299 -12.76 8.18 2.80
C ALA A 299 -11.34 8.70 2.53
N ARG A 300 -10.56 8.96 3.59
CA ARG A 300 -9.14 9.33 3.50
C ARG A 300 -8.34 8.30 2.72
N PHE A 301 -8.52 7.01 3.01
CA PHE A 301 -7.81 5.96 2.28
C PHE A 301 -8.18 5.95 0.79
N PHE A 302 -9.48 6.01 0.48
CA PHE A 302 -9.94 6.05 -0.92
C PHE A 302 -9.39 7.28 -1.67
N MET A 303 -9.35 8.45 -1.01
CA MET A 303 -8.81 9.68 -1.59
C MET A 303 -7.30 9.54 -1.87
N LEU A 304 -6.52 9.10 -0.89
CA LEU A 304 -5.07 8.92 -1.05
C LEU A 304 -4.74 7.88 -2.12
N HIS A 305 -5.47 6.77 -2.13
CA HIS A 305 -5.30 5.69 -3.12
C HIS A 305 -5.73 6.11 -4.54
N SER A 306 -6.80 6.86 -4.67
CA SER A 306 -7.21 7.37 -5.98
C SER A 306 -6.23 8.41 -6.50
N LEU A 307 -5.69 9.24 -5.61
CA LEU A 307 -4.69 10.24 -5.95
C LEU A 307 -3.36 9.60 -6.34
N SER A 308 -2.92 8.54 -5.66
CA SER A 308 -1.69 7.82 -6.00
C SER A 308 -1.75 7.26 -7.43
N HIS A 309 -2.89 6.70 -7.83
CA HIS A 309 -3.11 6.21 -9.19
C HIS A 309 -3.04 7.32 -10.24
N LEU A 310 -3.72 8.45 -9.98
CA LEU A 310 -3.66 9.62 -10.87
C LEU A 310 -2.23 10.19 -10.96
N LEU A 311 -1.49 10.21 -9.86
CA LEU A 311 -0.10 10.69 -9.80
C LEU A 311 0.86 9.76 -10.54
N MET A 312 0.77 8.43 -10.36
CA MET A 312 1.59 7.47 -11.11
C MET A 312 1.40 7.68 -12.62
N ASN A 313 0.15 7.80 -13.08
CA ASN A 313 -0.14 8.07 -14.48
C ASN A 313 0.40 9.44 -14.93
N ALA A 314 0.21 10.51 -14.14
CA ALA A 314 0.70 11.84 -14.48
C ALA A 314 2.24 11.94 -14.56
N MET A 315 2.95 11.27 -13.64
CA MET A 315 4.40 11.27 -13.52
C MET A 315 5.08 10.36 -14.57
N SER A 316 4.51 9.18 -14.85
CA SER A 316 5.05 8.22 -15.84
C SER A 316 5.26 8.81 -17.23
N LEU A 317 4.48 9.84 -17.60
CA LEU A 317 4.61 10.54 -18.87
C LEU A 317 5.96 11.28 -19.05
N VAL A 318 6.70 11.54 -17.96
CA VAL A 318 7.95 12.32 -18.02
C VAL A 318 9.07 11.79 -17.13
N CYS A 319 8.80 10.95 -16.12
CA CYS A 319 9.84 10.48 -15.20
C CYS A 319 10.76 9.42 -15.80
N GLY A 320 10.48 8.95 -17.03
CA GLY A 320 11.26 7.91 -17.70
C GLY A 320 10.88 6.48 -17.29
N TYR A 321 9.92 6.32 -16.38
CA TYR A 321 9.34 5.03 -16.03
C TYR A 321 7.95 4.86 -16.62
N SER A 322 7.64 3.67 -17.12
CA SER A 322 6.25 3.31 -17.42
C SER A 322 5.39 3.30 -16.15
N ALA A 323 4.07 3.53 -16.28
CA ALA A 323 3.15 3.48 -15.13
C ALA A 323 3.19 2.13 -14.39
N ALA A 324 3.41 1.02 -15.10
CA ALA A 324 3.54 -0.32 -14.53
C ALA A 324 4.87 -0.57 -13.79
N ALA A 325 5.88 0.28 -14.03
CA ALA A 325 7.16 0.26 -13.33
C ALA A 325 7.17 1.18 -12.10
N LEU A 326 6.10 1.94 -11.87
CA LEU A 326 5.86 2.68 -10.63
C LEU A 326 5.03 1.82 -9.68
N GLY A 327 5.21 2.04 -8.39
CA GLY A 327 4.40 1.48 -7.34
C GLY A 327 4.03 2.56 -6.34
N GLU A 328 2.93 2.33 -5.64
CA GLU A 328 2.50 3.18 -4.55
C GLU A 328 2.80 2.54 -3.19
N ARG A 329 2.86 3.41 -2.18
CA ARG A 329 2.85 3.01 -0.79
C ARG A 329 2.06 4.05 0.00
N ILE A 330 0.96 3.63 0.61
CA ILE A 330 0.01 4.55 1.26
C ILE A 330 0.23 4.53 2.78
N TYR A 331 0.30 5.71 3.38
CA TYR A 331 0.36 5.93 4.82
C TYR A 331 -0.93 6.62 5.25
N CYS A 332 -1.82 5.85 5.85
CA CYS A 332 -3.17 6.29 6.21
C CYS A 332 -3.52 5.79 7.61
N ALA A 333 -3.88 6.71 8.50
CA ALA A 333 -4.45 6.43 9.80
C ALA A 333 -5.47 7.51 10.13
N PRO A 334 -6.55 7.20 10.87
CA PRO A 334 -7.55 8.19 11.27
C PRO A 334 -6.96 9.35 12.08
N ALA A 335 -7.63 10.51 12.07
CA ALA A 335 -7.23 11.66 12.89
C ALA A 335 -7.22 11.39 14.41
N THR A 336 -7.94 10.34 14.86
CA THR A 336 -8.01 9.89 16.26
C THR A 336 -6.90 8.92 16.65
N ASP A 337 -6.10 8.45 15.70
CA ASP A 337 -4.98 7.56 15.97
C ASP A 337 -3.87 8.29 16.76
N ALA A 338 -3.03 7.55 17.48
CA ALA A 338 -1.87 8.11 18.17
C ALA A 338 -0.88 8.74 17.18
N THR A 339 -0.78 8.21 15.95
CA THR A 339 -0.03 8.82 14.85
C THR A 339 -0.96 8.94 13.64
N PRO A 340 -1.68 10.07 13.48
CA PRO A 340 -2.50 10.30 12.30
C PRO A 340 -1.60 10.38 11.06
N MET A 341 -2.04 9.77 9.96
CA MET A 341 -1.27 9.69 8.73
C MET A 341 -2.14 10.04 7.53
N ALA A 342 -1.60 10.91 6.67
CA ALA A 342 -2.11 11.18 5.35
C ALA A 342 -0.93 11.44 4.42
N ALA A 343 -0.35 10.38 3.86
CA ALA A 343 0.72 10.48 2.90
C ALA A 343 0.69 9.38 1.85
N VAL A 344 1.25 9.69 0.69
CA VAL A 344 1.43 8.76 -0.42
C VAL A 344 2.88 8.83 -0.87
N LEU A 345 3.55 7.68 -0.93
CA LEU A 345 4.83 7.51 -1.58
C LEU A 345 4.61 6.90 -2.97
N ILE A 346 5.04 7.62 -3.99
CA ILE A 346 5.20 7.07 -5.34
C ILE A 346 6.66 6.67 -5.49
N MET A 347 6.91 5.42 -5.85
CA MET A 347 8.24 4.83 -5.88
C MET A 347 8.42 3.93 -7.10
N THR A 348 9.67 3.56 -7.37
CA THR A 348 9.98 2.50 -8.35
C THR A 348 9.42 1.15 -7.87
N GLY A 349 8.65 0.49 -8.73
CA GLY A 349 7.95 -0.77 -8.45
C GLY A 349 8.66 -2.03 -8.94
N THR A 350 9.58 -1.93 -9.91
CA THR A 350 10.31 -3.08 -10.47
C THR A 350 11.82 -2.88 -10.43
N SER A 351 12.57 -3.98 -10.32
CA SER A 351 14.03 -3.98 -10.41
C SER A 351 14.47 -4.26 -11.85
N GLY A 352 15.07 -3.27 -12.51
CA GLY A 352 15.87 -3.49 -13.72
C GLY A 352 15.12 -3.54 -15.05
N ALA A 353 15.06 -2.38 -15.71
CA ALA A 353 15.10 -2.26 -17.18
C ALA A 353 15.42 -0.80 -17.58
N GLU A 354 14.90 0.15 -16.81
CA GLU A 354 15.06 1.59 -17.02
C GLU A 354 16.01 2.11 -15.94
N GLY A 355 17.23 2.49 -16.33
CA GLY A 355 18.25 2.96 -15.39
C GLY A 355 17.78 4.16 -14.57
N THR A 356 17.98 4.12 -13.25
CA THR A 356 17.52 5.16 -12.34
C THR A 356 18.48 6.36 -12.34
N LEU A 357 18.40 7.21 -13.37
CA LEU A 357 19.18 8.47 -13.42
C LEU A 357 18.58 9.59 -12.55
N GLY A 358 17.80 9.24 -11.52
CA GLY A 358 17.12 10.21 -10.64
C GLY A 358 15.85 10.82 -11.25
N GLY A 359 15.28 10.18 -12.27
CA GLY A 359 14.15 10.73 -13.04
C GLY A 359 12.93 10.98 -12.18
N LEU A 360 12.57 10.02 -11.30
CA LEU A 360 11.38 10.14 -10.46
C LEU A 360 11.57 11.17 -9.34
N VAL A 361 12.73 11.17 -8.68
CA VAL A 361 13.04 12.16 -7.63
C VAL A 361 13.07 13.58 -8.18
N GLU A 362 13.62 13.77 -9.38
CA GLU A 362 13.63 15.08 -10.02
C GLU A 362 12.19 15.54 -10.35
N GLN A 363 11.32 14.62 -10.78
CA GLN A 363 9.89 14.94 -10.95
C GLN A 363 9.20 15.36 -9.64
N GLY A 364 9.68 14.89 -8.48
CA GLY A 364 9.19 15.34 -7.17
C GLY A 364 9.36 16.84 -6.93
N ARG A 365 10.36 17.48 -7.57
CA ARG A 365 10.53 18.95 -7.52
C ARG A 365 9.44 19.69 -8.30
N HIS A 366 8.81 19.03 -9.25
CA HIS A 366 7.75 19.55 -10.10
C HIS A 366 6.37 19.03 -9.69
N ILE A 367 6.20 18.63 -8.43
CA ILE A 367 5.00 17.95 -7.95
C ILE A 367 3.70 18.74 -8.17
N GLN A 368 3.75 20.07 -8.10
CA GLN A 368 2.58 20.91 -8.41
C GLN A 368 2.10 20.72 -9.86
N THR A 369 3.02 20.58 -10.81
CA THR A 369 2.69 20.29 -12.21
C THR A 369 2.02 18.92 -12.35
N HIS A 370 2.53 17.92 -11.61
CA HIS A 370 1.95 16.58 -11.60
C HIS A 370 0.58 16.53 -10.95
N LEU A 371 0.37 17.27 -9.85
CA LEU A 371 -0.94 17.42 -9.22
C LEU A 371 -1.95 18.10 -10.14
N ARG A 372 -1.55 19.15 -10.86
CA ARG A 372 -2.39 19.79 -11.89
C ARG A 372 -2.79 18.82 -12.98
N ARG A 373 -1.83 18.02 -13.46
CA ARG A 373 -2.09 17.02 -14.50
C ARG A 373 -2.99 15.90 -13.99
N ALA A 374 -2.71 15.36 -12.81
CA ALA A 374 -3.56 14.38 -12.13
C ALA A 374 -4.98 14.93 -11.95
N PHE A 375 -5.10 16.20 -11.60
CA PHE A 375 -6.38 16.89 -11.48
C PHE A 375 -7.12 16.94 -12.82
N ASP A 376 -6.45 17.38 -13.89
CA ASP A 376 -7.04 17.49 -15.22
C ASP A 376 -7.47 16.11 -15.76
N MET A 377 -6.65 15.06 -15.54
CA MET A 377 -6.95 13.67 -15.90
C MET A 377 -8.14 13.09 -15.12
N GLY A 378 -8.25 13.42 -13.83
CA GLY A 378 -9.29 12.88 -12.97
C GLY A 378 -10.68 13.48 -13.21
N ARG A 379 -10.78 14.69 -13.79
CA ARG A 379 -12.05 15.41 -13.95
C ARG A 379 -13.03 14.78 -14.95
N LEU A 380 -12.53 14.16 -16.01
CA LEU A 380 -13.36 13.58 -17.06
C LEU A 380 -12.81 12.21 -17.50
N CYS A 381 -13.65 11.19 -17.44
CA CYS A 381 -13.33 9.85 -17.91
C CYS A 381 -14.04 9.61 -19.25
N SER A 382 -13.42 8.81 -20.13
CA SER A 382 -14.05 8.35 -21.37
C SER A 382 -15.35 7.57 -21.14
N ASN A 383 -15.53 6.98 -19.96
CA ASN A 383 -16.72 6.22 -19.58
C ASN A 383 -17.76 7.06 -18.81
N ASP A 384 -17.61 8.38 -18.75
CA ASP A 384 -18.64 9.25 -18.16
C ASP A 384 -19.88 9.35 -19.07
N PRO A 385 -21.10 9.43 -18.51
CA PRO A 385 -21.41 9.59 -17.08
C PRO A 385 -21.46 8.29 -16.26
N VAL A 386 -21.35 7.11 -16.89
CA VAL A 386 -21.51 5.81 -16.22
C VAL A 386 -20.48 5.61 -15.10
N CYS A 387 -19.22 5.99 -15.36
CA CYS A 387 -18.15 5.93 -14.35
C CYS A 387 -18.43 6.89 -13.18
N ALA A 388 -18.63 8.18 -13.43
CA ALA A 388 -18.86 9.18 -12.38
C ALA A 388 -20.14 8.93 -11.54
N ALA A 389 -21.20 8.43 -12.17
CA ALA A 389 -22.48 8.16 -11.53
C ALA A 389 -22.50 6.87 -10.69
N HIS A 390 -21.46 6.05 -10.75
CA HIS A 390 -21.42 4.78 -10.02
C HIS A 390 -21.52 4.98 -8.49
N LEU A 391 -22.44 4.21 -7.90
CA LEU A 391 -22.76 4.20 -6.48
C LEU A 391 -22.57 2.77 -5.98
N PRO A 392 -21.55 2.51 -5.15
CA PRO A 392 -21.45 1.24 -4.45
C PRO A 392 -22.61 1.17 -3.45
N GLY A 393 -23.46 0.14 -3.55
CA GLY A 393 -24.60 -0.02 -2.64
C GLY A 393 -25.81 -0.74 -3.24
N LYS A 394 -27.01 -0.36 -2.77
CA LYS A 394 -28.29 -0.87 -3.28
C LYS A 394 -28.43 -0.46 -4.75
N ASP A 395 -28.71 -1.43 -5.61
CA ASP A 395 -28.89 -1.29 -7.05
C ASP A 395 -27.60 -1.26 -7.90
N ASP A 396 -26.44 -1.63 -7.34
CA ASP A 396 -25.26 -1.88 -8.19
C ASP A 396 -25.39 -3.22 -8.94
N HIS A 397 -25.72 -3.14 -10.23
CA HIS A 397 -25.73 -4.26 -11.17
C HIS A 397 -24.35 -4.63 -11.70
N ALA A 398 -23.32 -3.80 -11.44
CA ALA A 398 -21.96 -4.05 -11.91
C ALA A 398 -21.13 -4.89 -10.94
N GLU A 399 -21.67 -5.24 -9.76
CA GLU A 399 -20.98 -6.00 -8.71
C GLU A 399 -19.65 -5.36 -8.27
N ARG A 400 -19.55 -4.02 -8.35
CA ARG A 400 -18.37 -3.23 -7.98
C ARG A 400 -18.59 -2.58 -6.63
N SER A 401 -18.76 -3.39 -5.59
CA SER A 401 -19.13 -2.94 -4.25
C SER A 401 -18.02 -2.16 -3.53
N LEU A 402 -16.76 -2.27 -3.99
CA LEU A 402 -15.58 -1.69 -3.32
C LEU A 402 -15.03 -0.44 -4.00
N GLU A 403 -15.62 -0.02 -5.12
CA GLU A 403 -15.19 1.13 -5.90
C GLU A 403 -16.33 2.14 -6.05
N GLY A 404 -15.96 3.42 -6.22
CA GLY A 404 -16.86 4.48 -6.63
C GLY A 404 -16.64 4.85 -8.09
N ALA A 405 -16.30 6.12 -8.36
CA ALA A 405 -15.96 6.57 -9.70
C ALA A 405 -14.54 6.11 -10.10
N ALA A 406 -14.40 4.82 -10.42
CA ALA A 406 -13.15 4.19 -10.84
C ALA A 406 -13.39 3.20 -11.99
N CYS A 407 -12.49 3.20 -12.98
CA CYS A 407 -12.43 2.19 -14.04
C CYS A 407 -11.05 2.25 -14.75
N HIS A 408 -10.84 1.38 -15.74
CA HIS A 408 -9.66 1.40 -16.62
C HIS A 408 -9.43 2.71 -17.37
N GLY A 409 -10.48 3.50 -17.61
CA GLY A 409 -10.37 4.78 -18.29
C GLY A 409 -9.85 5.92 -17.41
N CYS A 410 -9.74 5.73 -16.09
CA CYS A 410 -9.33 6.82 -15.19
C CYS A 410 -8.39 6.41 -14.05
N LEU A 411 -8.74 5.36 -13.29
CA LEU A 411 -8.05 5.03 -12.04
C LEU A 411 -7.36 3.67 -12.04
N TYR A 412 -7.80 2.67 -12.80
CA TYR A 412 -7.12 1.37 -12.70
C TYR A 412 -5.71 1.43 -13.27
N VAL A 413 -4.75 0.96 -12.49
CA VAL A 413 -3.35 0.84 -12.88
C VAL A 413 -2.98 -0.64 -12.99
N ALA A 414 -1.73 -0.93 -13.39
CA ALA A 414 -1.23 -2.29 -13.43
C ALA A 414 -1.29 -2.93 -12.03
N GLU A 415 -1.74 -4.18 -11.95
CA GLU A 415 -1.82 -4.93 -10.70
C GLU A 415 -0.55 -4.90 -9.82
N PRO A 416 0.69 -5.06 -10.34
CA PRO A 416 1.90 -5.00 -9.51
C PRO A 416 2.20 -3.60 -8.93
N SER A 417 1.56 -2.55 -9.45
CA SER A 417 1.75 -1.17 -9.00
C SER A 417 0.88 -0.80 -7.79
N CYS A 418 -0.24 -1.49 -7.61
CA CYS A 418 -1.26 -1.17 -6.61
C CYS A 418 -1.18 -2.16 -5.42
N GLU A 419 -1.13 -1.65 -4.18
CA GLU A 419 -1.09 -2.51 -2.98
C GLU A 419 -2.48 -3.11 -2.64
N ARG A 420 -3.53 -2.74 -3.39
CA ARG A 420 -4.94 -3.05 -3.12
C ARG A 420 -5.70 -3.67 -4.29
N PHE A 421 -5.01 -4.16 -5.32
CA PHE A 421 -5.63 -4.79 -6.49
C PHE A 421 -6.74 -3.92 -7.15
N ASN A 422 -6.49 -2.62 -7.28
CA ASN A 422 -7.43 -1.62 -7.81
C ASN A 422 -8.79 -1.54 -7.07
N ARG A 423 -8.86 -1.96 -5.79
CA ARG A 423 -10.04 -1.80 -4.93
C ARG A 423 -9.95 -0.52 -4.09
N TYR A 424 -11.05 -0.03 -3.55
CA TYR A 424 -11.06 1.16 -2.68
C TYR A 424 -10.64 2.44 -3.43
N LEU A 425 -11.24 2.65 -4.61
CA LEU A 425 -10.93 3.75 -5.52
C LEU A 425 -12.19 4.58 -5.80
N ASP A 426 -12.06 5.90 -5.77
CA ASP A 426 -13.09 6.85 -6.15
C ASP A 426 -12.48 8.23 -6.48
N ARG A 427 -12.37 8.58 -7.77
CA ARG A 427 -11.75 9.86 -8.17
C ARG A 427 -12.59 11.07 -7.77
N ALA A 428 -13.87 10.88 -7.46
CA ALA A 428 -14.75 11.97 -7.02
C ALA A 428 -14.34 12.53 -5.64
N LEU A 429 -13.63 11.73 -4.83
CA LEU A 429 -13.02 12.17 -3.58
C LEU A 429 -11.75 13.01 -3.80
N VAL A 430 -11.13 12.92 -4.97
CA VAL A 430 -9.89 13.65 -5.30
C VAL A 430 -10.21 14.95 -6.02
N VAL A 431 -11.05 14.88 -7.07
CA VAL A 431 -11.38 16.02 -7.94
C VAL A 431 -12.86 16.10 -8.28
N PRO A 432 -13.38 17.27 -8.69
CA PRO A 432 -14.78 17.41 -9.09
C PRO A 432 -15.05 16.57 -10.35
N THR A 433 -16.01 15.66 -10.26
CA THR A 433 -16.44 14.79 -11.36
C THR A 433 -17.85 15.14 -11.83
N LEU A 434 -18.20 14.67 -13.03
CA LEU A 434 -19.51 14.91 -13.64
C LEU A 434 -20.65 14.36 -12.76
N GLY A 435 -21.63 15.21 -12.43
CA GLY A 435 -22.84 14.79 -11.71
C GLY A 435 -22.65 14.54 -10.21
N ARG A 436 -21.50 14.92 -9.63
CA ARG A 436 -21.25 14.88 -8.18
C ARG A 436 -21.12 16.29 -7.60
N ASP A 437 -21.41 16.42 -6.31
CA ASP A 437 -21.17 17.67 -5.59
C ASP A 437 -19.66 17.99 -5.61
N PRO A 438 -19.23 19.15 -6.16
CA PRO A 438 -17.83 19.55 -6.14
C PRO A 438 -17.21 19.63 -4.74
N ALA A 439 -18.02 19.83 -3.69
CA ALA A 439 -17.55 19.85 -2.30
C ALA A 439 -16.99 18.49 -1.81
N LEU A 440 -17.34 17.41 -2.52
CA LEU A 440 -16.81 16.06 -2.29
C LEU A 440 -15.31 15.98 -2.56
N ALA A 441 -14.80 16.76 -3.50
CA ALA A 441 -13.41 16.71 -3.92
C ALA A 441 -12.48 17.32 -2.87
N PHE A 442 -11.40 16.61 -2.55
CA PHE A 442 -10.33 17.14 -1.72
C PHE A 442 -9.67 18.36 -2.40
N PHE A 443 -9.31 18.21 -3.68
CA PHE A 443 -8.92 19.33 -4.53
C PHE A 443 -10.16 19.90 -5.22
N GLY A 444 -10.84 20.85 -4.56
CA GLY A 444 -12.00 21.53 -5.17
C GLY A 444 -11.63 22.46 -6.33
N GLN A 445 -10.38 22.90 -6.39
CA GLN A 445 -9.80 23.72 -7.46
C GLN A 445 -8.49 23.12 -7.94
N ARG A 446 -8.08 23.53 -9.13
CA ARG A 446 -6.82 23.08 -9.75
C ARG A 446 -5.63 23.60 -8.92
N PRO A 447 -4.81 22.72 -8.30
CA PRO A 447 -3.75 23.10 -7.35
C PRO A 447 -2.55 23.79 -8.00
#